data_AF-A0A7L1RN26-F1
#
_entry.id   AF-A0A7L1RN26-F1
#
_cell.length_a   1.000
_cell.length_b   1.000
_cell.length_c   1.000
_cell.angle_alpha   90.00
_cell.angle_beta   90.00
_cell.angle_gamma   90.00
#
_symmetry.space_group_name_H-M   'P 1'
#
loop_
_entity.id
_entity.type
_entity.pdbx_description
1 polymer ?
#
loop_
_entity_poly.entity_id
_entity_poly.type
_entity_poly.pdbx_seq_one_letter_code
_entity_poly.pdbx_strand_id
1 'polypeptide(L)'
;DAVLAALGAAAPFLRPGERERLAAQTRPFDPRSECFVPHPREEFVRGRVTARQGGEATVQTELGETVTVKEADIHQQNPPKFDKIEDMAMLTFLHEPAVLYNLKERYASWLIYTYSGLFCVTVNPYKWLPVYNAEVVAAYRGKKRSEAPPHIFSISDNAYQNMLTDRENQSILITGESGAGKTVNTKRVIQYFASIAAIGDRKKEVTNSSKVTLFHPIQGTLEDQIIQANPALEAFGNAKTLRNDNSSRFGKFIRIHFGATGKLASADIETYLLEKSRVIFQLKAERNYHIFYQILSNKKPELLEMLLITNNPYDYSYVSQGEVTVASIDDSEELLATDSAFDVLGFTAEEKAGVYKLTGAIMHFGNMKFKQKQREEQAEPDGTEDADKSAYLMGLNSADLLKGLCHPRVKVGNEYVTKGQNVQQVYYSIGALAKAVYEKMFNWMVVRINNSLDTKQPRQYFIGVLDIAGFEIFDFNSFEQLCINFTNEKLQQFFNHHMFVLEQEEYKKEGIEWEFIDFGMDLQACIDLIEKPMGIMSILEEECMFPKASDMTFKAKLFDNHLGKSANFGKPRNVKGKPEAHFSLVHYAGTVDYNIIGWLEKNKDPLNETVVGLYQKSALKLLANLFSN
;
A
#
# COMPACT_ATOMS: atom_id res chain seq x y z
N ASP A 1 39.57 5.67 2.12
CA ASP A 1 38.58 5.02 3.00
C ASP A 1 38.32 3.60 2.50
N ALA A 2 38.68 2.57 3.27
CA ALA A 2 38.53 1.16 2.89
C ALA A 2 37.06 0.73 2.77
N VAL A 3 36.15 1.38 3.50
CA VAL A 3 34.70 1.13 3.41
C VAL A 3 34.17 1.61 2.07
N LEU A 4 34.59 2.80 1.61
CA LEU A 4 34.20 3.32 0.30
C LEU A 4 34.75 2.48 -0.86
N ALA A 5 35.96 1.92 -0.71
CA ALA A 5 36.53 1.06 -1.73
C ALA A 5 35.69 -0.21 -1.97
N ALA A 6 35.11 -0.79 -0.92
CA ALA A 6 34.24 -1.96 -1.02
C ALA A 6 32.89 -1.68 -1.70
N LEU A 7 32.46 -0.40 -1.74
CA LEU A 7 31.22 0.02 -2.40
C LEU A 7 31.37 0.22 -3.92
N GLY A 8 32.59 0.17 -4.45
CA GLY A 8 32.87 0.25 -5.87
C GLY A 8 32.25 1.49 -6.53
N ALA A 9 31.54 1.27 -7.64
CA ALA A 9 30.86 2.34 -8.39
C ALA A 9 29.74 3.04 -7.61
N ALA A 10 29.25 2.45 -6.50
CA ALA A 10 28.20 3.02 -5.68
C ALA A 10 28.71 4.04 -4.66
N ALA A 11 30.02 4.10 -4.38
CA ALA A 11 30.57 4.94 -3.33
C ALA A 11 30.14 6.41 -3.40
N PRO A 12 30.15 7.09 -4.58
CA PRO A 12 29.74 8.49 -4.68
C PRO A 12 28.25 8.73 -4.36
N PHE A 13 27.42 7.70 -4.48
CA PHE A 13 25.97 7.76 -4.26
C PHE A 13 25.57 7.38 -2.83
N LEU A 14 26.52 6.98 -1.99
CA LEU A 14 26.27 6.57 -0.60
C LEU A 14 26.95 7.47 0.42
N ARG A 15 28.12 8.03 0.09
CA ARG A 15 28.83 8.95 0.98
C ARG A 15 29.66 9.95 0.16
N PRO A 16 29.60 11.26 0.48
CA PRO A 16 30.43 12.25 -0.20
C PRO A 16 31.91 12.00 0.05
N GLY A 17 32.76 12.40 -0.89
CA GLY A 17 34.21 12.27 -0.78
C GLY A 17 34.75 13.08 0.41
N GLU A 18 35.86 12.61 1.01
CA GLU A 18 36.46 13.23 2.20
C GLU A 18 36.78 14.72 1.99
N ARG A 19 37.30 15.08 0.81
CA ARG A 19 37.59 16.47 0.44
C ARG A 19 36.32 17.34 0.37
N GLU A 20 35.23 16.80 -0.17
CA GLU A 20 33.94 17.52 -0.24
C GLU A 20 33.38 17.75 1.16
N ARG A 21 33.44 16.73 2.02
CA ARG A 21 33.01 16.84 3.42
C ARG A 21 33.80 17.88 4.18
N LEU A 22 35.13 17.85 4.08
CA LEU A 22 36.00 18.84 4.75
C LEU A 22 35.71 20.26 4.26
N ALA A 23 35.50 20.45 2.95
CA ALA A 23 35.15 21.75 2.40
C ALA A 23 33.79 22.26 2.91
N ALA A 24 32.79 21.37 2.99
CA ALA A 24 31.46 21.74 3.50
C ALA A 24 31.50 22.09 5.00
N GLN A 25 32.21 21.30 5.80
CA GLN A 25 32.30 21.49 7.26
C GLN A 25 33.09 22.74 7.66
N THR A 26 33.97 23.23 6.79
CA THR A 26 34.81 24.41 7.04
C THR A 26 34.25 25.71 6.46
N ARG A 27 33.04 25.69 5.88
CA ARG A 27 32.41 26.91 5.35
C ARG A 27 32.17 27.94 6.47
N PRO A 28 32.34 29.24 6.21
CA PRO A 28 32.00 30.28 7.17
C PRO A 28 30.53 30.18 7.59
N PHE A 29 30.25 30.34 8.88
CA PHE A 29 28.91 30.26 9.44
C PHE A 29 28.76 31.22 10.61
N ASP A 30 27.73 32.06 10.58
CA ASP A 30 27.37 32.92 11.71
C ASP A 30 26.10 32.42 12.40
N PRO A 31 26.20 31.79 13.58
CA PRO A 31 25.05 31.25 14.30
C PRO A 31 24.05 32.31 14.75
N ARG A 32 24.42 33.60 14.81
CA ARG A 32 23.52 34.65 15.31
C ARG A 32 22.60 35.23 14.23
N SER A 33 23.00 35.08 12.97
CA SER A 33 22.33 35.70 11.84
C SER A 33 21.79 34.69 10.83
N GLU A 34 22.37 33.49 10.68
CA GLU A 34 21.89 32.51 9.72
C GLU A 34 20.65 31.74 10.21
N CYS A 35 19.56 31.83 9.44
CA CYS A 35 18.26 31.27 9.79
C CYS A 35 17.54 30.65 8.58
N PHE A 36 16.47 29.93 8.84
CA PHE A 36 15.43 29.56 7.87
C PHE A 36 14.18 30.39 8.15
N VAL A 37 13.48 30.77 7.09
CA VAL A 37 12.19 31.48 7.16
C VAL A 37 11.18 30.86 6.19
N PRO A 38 9.88 30.86 6.50
CA PRO A 38 8.84 30.39 5.61
C PRO A 38 8.85 31.13 4.27
N HIS A 39 8.58 30.42 3.19
CA HIS A 39 8.51 30.97 1.85
C HIS A 39 7.30 30.42 1.08
N PRO A 40 6.45 31.25 0.45
CA PRO A 40 5.22 30.81 -0.20
C PRO A 40 5.38 29.77 -1.33
N ARG A 41 6.58 29.60 -1.90
CA ARG A 41 6.84 28.66 -3.00
C ARG A 41 7.83 27.54 -2.68
N GLU A 42 8.77 27.78 -1.77
CA GLU A 42 9.87 26.84 -1.47
C GLU A 42 9.67 26.15 -0.11
N GLU A 43 8.53 26.40 0.53
CA GLU A 43 8.20 26.07 1.92
C GLU A 43 9.07 26.82 2.94
N PHE A 44 10.38 26.65 2.87
CA PHE A 44 11.38 27.37 3.67
C PHE A 44 12.57 27.78 2.81
N VAL A 45 13.16 28.93 3.12
CA VAL A 45 14.40 29.41 2.48
C VAL A 45 15.46 29.74 3.53
N ARG A 46 16.75 29.56 3.18
CA ARG A 46 17.84 30.10 4.01
C ARG A 46 17.85 31.61 3.91
N GLY A 47 18.27 32.25 4.99
CA GLY A 47 18.48 33.68 5.02
C GLY A 47 19.42 34.11 6.12
N ARG A 48 19.68 35.41 6.14
CA ARG A 48 20.47 36.09 7.16
C ARG A 48 19.65 37.23 7.77
N VAL A 49 19.49 37.20 9.09
CA VAL A 49 18.87 38.30 9.85
C VAL A 49 19.75 39.55 9.73
N THR A 50 19.18 40.64 9.24
CA THR A 50 19.86 41.94 9.09
C THR A 50 19.42 42.96 10.14
N ALA A 51 18.17 42.87 10.62
CA ALA A 51 17.64 43.73 11.68
C ALA A 51 16.56 43.00 12.50
N ARG A 52 16.38 43.41 13.76
CA ARG A 52 15.29 42.98 14.65
C ARG A 52 14.62 44.22 15.23
N GLN A 53 13.30 44.33 15.09
CA GLN A 53 12.52 45.45 15.62
C GLN A 53 11.09 45.02 15.96
N GLY A 54 10.63 45.33 17.17
CA GLY A 54 9.20 45.20 17.53
C GLY A 54 8.62 43.78 17.52
N GLY A 55 9.43 42.72 17.70
CA GLY A 55 8.98 41.32 17.64
C GLY A 55 9.00 40.71 16.23
N GLU A 56 9.52 41.45 15.25
CA GLU A 56 9.76 41.00 13.89
C GLU A 56 11.26 41.10 13.55
N ALA A 57 11.70 40.30 12.58
CA ALA A 57 13.04 40.41 12.02
C ALA A 57 13.01 40.57 10.51
N THR A 58 13.90 41.43 10.02
CA THR A 58 14.19 41.57 8.60
C THR A 58 15.26 40.55 8.22
N VAL A 59 14.95 39.70 7.25
CA VAL A 59 15.79 38.61 6.78
C VAL A 59 16.09 38.80 5.30
N GLN A 60 17.38 38.81 4.96
CA GLN A 60 17.84 38.73 3.58
C GLN A 60 17.92 37.25 3.18
N THR A 61 17.10 36.81 2.24
CA THR A 61 17.04 35.41 1.81
C THR A 61 18.15 35.06 0.82
N GLU A 62 18.47 33.78 0.69
CA GLU A 62 19.42 33.27 -0.31
C GLU A 62 18.97 33.52 -1.76
N LEU A 63 17.67 33.80 -1.96
CA LEU A 63 17.08 34.16 -3.25
C LEU A 63 17.26 35.65 -3.59
N GLY A 64 17.89 36.43 -2.71
CA GLY A 64 18.12 37.87 -2.89
C GLY A 64 16.94 38.76 -2.47
N GLU A 65 15.90 38.18 -1.89
CA GLU A 65 14.73 38.90 -1.39
C GLU A 65 14.97 39.39 0.05
N THR A 66 14.29 40.47 0.43
CA THR A 66 14.26 40.93 1.83
C THR A 66 12.85 40.77 2.35
N VAL A 67 12.67 39.91 3.35
CA VAL A 67 11.38 39.61 3.96
C VAL A 67 11.38 40.07 5.41
N THR A 68 10.22 40.52 5.90
CA THR A 68 10.02 40.78 7.33
C THR A 68 9.06 39.71 7.85
N VAL A 69 9.53 38.96 8.83
CA VAL A 69 8.79 37.84 9.44
C VAL A 69 8.73 37.99 10.95
N LYS A 70 7.75 37.36 11.58
CA LYS A 70 7.68 37.33 13.04
C LYS A 70 8.85 36.53 13.58
N GLU A 71 9.34 36.91 14.75
CA GLU A 71 10.48 36.22 15.36
C GLU A 71 10.18 34.73 15.66
N ALA A 72 8.91 34.38 15.92
CA ALA A 72 8.46 33.00 16.12
C ALA A 72 8.54 32.12 14.86
N ASP A 73 8.55 32.73 13.67
CA ASP A 73 8.62 32.00 12.39
C ASP A 73 10.07 31.81 11.92
N ILE A 74 11.05 32.27 12.70
CA ILE A 74 12.48 32.17 12.38
C ILE A 74 13.05 30.91 13.02
N HIS A 75 13.58 30.01 12.18
CA HIS A 75 14.23 28.79 12.65
C HIS A 75 15.75 28.89 12.50
N GLN A 76 16.49 28.38 13.48
CA GLN A 76 17.95 28.48 13.51
C GLN A 76 18.60 27.53 12.50
N GLN A 77 19.64 27.95 11.76
CA GLN A 77 20.39 27.00 10.94
C GLN A 77 21.32 26.14 11.79
N ASN A 78 21.46 24.86 11.42
CA ASN A 78 22.47 23.99 12.00
C ASN A 78 23.88 24.36 11.50
N PRO A 79 24.92 24.29 12.36
CA PRO A 79 26.29 24.56 11.94
C PRO A 79 26.76 23.64 10.79
N PRO A 80 27.72 24.06 9.96
CA PRO A 80 28.16 23.31 8.79
C PRO A 80 28.75 21.93 9.08
N LYS A 81 29.14 21.64 10.33
CA LYS A 81 29.55 20.30 10.75
C LYS A 81 28.47 19.23 10.48
N PHE A 82 27.21 19.66 10.40
CA PHE A 82 26.04 18.84 10.13
C PHE A 82 25.63 18.78 8.65
N ASP A 83 26.44 19.34 7.74
CA ASP A 83 26.15 19.31 6.30
C ASP A 83 26.02 17.86 5.80
N LYS A 84 24.90 17.57 5.13
CA LYS A 84 24.55 16.24 4.60
C LYS A 84 24.72 15.11 5.62
N ILE A 85 24.37 15.34 6.88
CA ILE A 85 24.57 14.34 7.94
C ILE A 85 23.85 13.02 7.62
N GLU A 86 24.49 11.92 7.98
CA GLU A 86 23.97 10.57 7.74
C GLU A 86 22.75 10.24 8.62
N ASP A 87 22.68 10.80 9.83
CA ASP A 87 21.55 10.67 10.76
C ASP A 87 21.07 12.03 11.25
N MET A 88 19.84 12.38 10.91
CA MET A 88 19.24 13.66 11.26
C MET A 88 18.89 13.78 12.74
N ALA A 89 18.81 12.68 13.49
CA ALA A 89 18.62 12.73 14.94
C ALA A 89 19.83 13.36 15.66
N MET A 90 20.98 13.47 14.99
CA MET A 90 22.19 14.11 15.54
C MET A 90 22.22 15.63 15.35
N LEU A 91 21.25 16.22 14.64
CA LEU A 91 21.17 17.67 14.47
C LEU A 91 20.98 18.37 15.83
N THR A 92 21.58 19.55 16.01
CA THR A 92 21.43 20.32 17.24
C THR A 92 20.09 21.05 17.28
N PHE A 93 19.70 21.67 16.18
CA PHE A 93 18.39 22.29 16.02
C PHE A 93 17.50 21.35 15.23
N LEU A 94 16.52 20.76 15.92
CA LEU A 94 15.58 19.79 15.37
C LEU A 94 14.24 20.48 15.08
N HIS A 95 14.02 20.81 13.82
CA HIS A 95 12.79 21.41 13.31
C HIS A 95 12.64 21.09 11.82
N GLU A 96 11.44 21.30 11.28
CA GLU A 96 11.05 20.98 9.91
C GLU A 96 12.04 21.48 8.84
N PRO A 97 12.48 22.76 8.83
CA PRO A 97 13.40 23.20 7.78
C PRO A 97 14.79 22.54 7.83
N ALA A 98 15.28 22.13 9.01
CA ALA A 98 16.57 21.46 9.10
C ALA A 98 16.52 20.05 8.50
N VAL A 99 15.43 19.32 8.76
CA VAL A 99 15.17 17.99 8.16
C VAL A 99 15.02 18.14 6.64
N LEU A 100 14.17 19.07 6.19
CA LEU A 100 13.93 19.33 4.78
C LEU A 100 15.24 19.65 4.02
N TYR A 101 16.06 20.57 4.54
CA TYR A 101 17.30 20.96 3.88
C TYR A 101 18.35 19.85 3.87
N ASN A 102 18.50 19.08 4.95
CA ASN A 102 19.44 17.96 4.96
C ASN A 102 19.06 16.91 3.90
N LEU A 103 17.77 16.56 3.79
CA LEU A 103 17.26 15.69 2.73
C LEU A 103 17.46 16.30 1.34
N LYS A 104 17.14 17.58 1.16
CA LYS A 104 17.28 18.31 -0.12
C LYS A 104 18.73 18.31 -0.60
N GLU A 105 19.70 18.59 0.27
CA GLU A 105 21.13 18.66 -0.08
C GLU A 105 21.76 17.29 -0.34
N ARG A 106 21.36 16.28 0.44
CA ARG A 106 21.75 14.89 0.20
C ARG A 106 21.20 14.40 -1.13
N TYR A 107 19.91 14.62 -1.38
CA TYR A 107 19.26 14.26 -2.64
C TYR A 107 19.85 14.98 -3.86
N ALA A 108 20.18 16.27 -3.73
CA ALA A 108 20.87 17.03 -4.78
C ALA A 108 22.25 16.45 -5.13
N SER A 109 22.84 15.68 -4.21
CA SER A 109 24.10 14.95 -4.38
C SER A 109 23.90 13.47 -4.73
N TRP A 110 22.67 13.07 -5.10
CA TRP A 110 22.26 11.69 -5.38
C TRP A 110 22.40 10.71 -4.20
N LEU A 111 22.44 11.22 -2.97
CA LEU A 111 22.44 10.42 -1.75
C LEU A 111 20.98 10.21 -1.30
N ILE A 112 20.38 9.11 -1.76
CA ILE A 112 18.94 8.88 -1.60
C ILE A 112 18.52 8.38 -0.21
N TYR A 113 19.46 7.79 0.54
CA TYR A 113 19.21 7.23 1.88
C TYR A 113 19.75 8.16 2.96
N THR A 114 18.95 8.40 3.99
CA THR A 114 19.32 9.21 5.16
C THR A 114 18.64 8.63 6.40
N TYR A 115 19.38 8.48 7.49
CA TYR A 115 18.76 8.07 8.75
C TYR A 115 18.08 9.25 9.44
N SER A 116 17.04 8.94 10.21
CA SER A 116 16.39 9.86 11.14
C SER A 116 16.00 9.08 12.39
N GLY A 117 16.96 8.90 13.31
CA GLY A 117 16.75 8.01 14.46
C GLY A 117 16.54 6.58 13.99
N LEU A 118 15.42 5.93 14.32
CA LEU A 118 15.18 4.55 13.86
C LEU A 118 14.86 4.46 12.36
N PHE A 119 14.44 5.55 11.73
CA PHE A 119 14.04 5.55 10.33
C PHE A 119 15.21 5.52 9.36
N CYS A 120 15.01 4.83 8.24
CA CYS A 120 15.80 4.98 7.02
C CYS A 120 14.95 5.69 5.96
N VAL A 121 15.09 7.00 5.87
CA VAL A 121 14.37 7.83 4.89
C VAL A 121 14.98 7.60 3.51
N THR A 122 14.11 7.34 2.54
CA THR A 122 14.49 7.13 1.13
C THR A 122 13.77 8.15 0.25
N VAL A 123 14.50 8.89 -0.58
CA VAL A 123 13.92 9.80 -1.57
C VAL A 123 14.08 9.17 -2.97
N ASN A 124 12.97 8.97 -3.68
CA ASN A 124 12.98 8.30 -4.98
C ASN A 124 13.81 9.09 -6.02
N PRO A 125 14.91 8.52 -6.58
CA PRO A 125 15.79 9.24 -7.50
C PRO A 125 15.23 9.41 -8.91
N TYR A 126 14.18 8.67 -9.28
CA TYR A 126 13.72 8.56 -10.68
C TYR A 126 14.83 8.21 -11.69
N LYS A 127 15.90 7.57 -11.19
CA LYS A 127 17.07 7.16 -11.96
C LYS A 127 17.63 5.84 -11.43
N TRP A 128 18.25 5.09 -12.33
CA TRP A 128 18.99 3.90 -11.96
C TRP A 128 20.33 4.27 -11.32
N LEU A 129 20.52 3.90 -10.06
CA LEU A 129 21.77 4.09 -9.33
C LEU A 129 22.43 2.71 -9.06
N PRO A 130 23.77 2.62 -9.06
CA PRO A 130 24.49 1.35 -8.82
C PRO A 130 24.46 0.89 -7.35
N VAL A 131 23.61 1.47 -6.50
CA VAL A 131 23.50 1.20 -5.05
C VAL A 131 22.96 -0.19 -4.71
N TYR A 132 22.43 -0.92 -5.70
CA TYR A 132 21.91 -2.28 -5.53
C TYR A 132 22.83 -3.37 -6.11
N ASN A 133 24.06 -3.01 -6.51
CA ASN A 133 25.02 -3.95 -7.08
C ASN A 133 25.45 -5.01 -6.05
N ALA A 134 25.89 -6.18 -6.54
CA ALA A 134 26.32 -7.29 -5.69
C ALA A 134 27.51 -6.92 -4.78
N GLU A 135 28.41 -6.04 -5.23
CA GLU A 135 29.52 -5.49 -4.43
C GLU A 135 29.00 -4.75 -3.20
N VAL A 136 27.92 -3.97 -3.35
CA VAL A 136 27.28 -3.24 -2.26
C VAL A 136 26.65 -4.22 -1.26
N VAL A 137 25.96 -5.25 -1.74
CA VAL A 137 25.42 -6.32 -0.88
C VAL A 137 26.53 -6.95 -0.03
N ALA A 138 27.68 -7.27 -0.63
CA ALA A 138 28.82 -7.82 0.09
C ALA A 138 29.42 -6.83 1.10
N ALA A 139 29.44 -5.53 0.78
CA ALA A 139 29.99 -4.50 1.65
C ALA A 139 29.14 -4.25 2.92
N TYR A 140 27.82 -4.42 2.85
CA TYR A 140 26.91 -4.25 4.00
C TYR A 140 26.77 -5.50 4.87
N ARG A 141 27.17 -6.68 4.36
CA ARG A 141 27.04 -7.93 5.11
C ARG A 141 27.88 -7.92 6.38
N GLY A 142 27.25 -8.21 7.51
CA GLY A 142 27.93 -8.31 8.80
C GLY A 142 28.32 -6.96 9.40
N LYS A 143 27.81 -5.84 8.86
CA LYS A 143 28.16 -4.49 9.30
C LYS A 143 27.14 -3.91 10.25
N LYS A 144 27.62 -3.31 11.34
CA LYS A 144 26.77 -2.50 12.21
C LYS A 144 26.35 -1.23 11.47
N ARG A 145 25.19 -0.68 11.86
CA ARG A 145 24.67 0.56 11.29
C ARG A 145 25.65 1.74 11.32
N SER A 146 26.51 1.84 12.34
CA SER A 146 27.52 2.91 12.47
C SER A 146 28.76 2.71 11.58
N GLU A 147 28.95 1.52 11.02
CA GLU A 147 30.15 1.15 10.25
C GLU A 147 30.00 1.40 8.74
N ALA A 148 28.78 1.63 8.27
CA ALA A 148 28.44 1.82 6.87
C ALA A 148 27.52 3.04 6.69
N PRO A 149 27.52 3.69 5.51
CA PRO A 149 26.63 4.82 5.26
C PRO A 149 25.15 4.37 5.25
N PRO A 150 24.19 5.33 5.31
CA PRO A 150 22.78 5.01 5.29
C PRO A 150 22.38 4.20 4.07
N HIS A 151 21.72 3.06 4.30
CA HIS A 151 21.21 2.21 3.24
C HIS A 151 20.16 1.23 3.73
N ILE A 152 19.25 0.82 2.85
CA ILE A 152 18.24 -0.19 3.16
C ILE A 152 18.85 -1.55 3.51
N PHE A 153 19.98 -1.91 2.88
CA PHE A 153 20.71 -3.15 3.21
C PHE A 153 21.28 -3.15 4.61
N SER A 154 21.63 -1.99 5.19
CA SER A 154 22.01 -1.93 6.60
C SER A 154 20.83 -2.32 7.49
N ILE A 155 19.62 -1.81 7.21
CA ILE A 155 18.40 -2.19 7.94
C ILE A 155 18.12 -3.69 7.79
N SER A 156 18.18 -4.22 6.56
CA SER A 156 18.00 -5.65 6.31
C SER A 156 19.02 -6.52 7.05
N ASP A 157 20.32 -6.17 7.01
CA ASP A 157 21.37 -6.95 7.66
C ASP A 157 21.27 -6.91 9.18
N ASN A 158 20.95 -5.74 9.75
CA ASN A 158 20.76 -5.61 11.20
C ASN A 158 19.53 -6.42 11.67
N ALA A 159 18.43 -6.39 10.92
CA ALA A 159 17.28 -7.27 11.20
C ALA A 159 17.68 -8.76 11.16
N TYR A 160 18.46 -9.17 10.15
CA TYR A 160 18.94 -10.55 10.07
C TYR A 160 19.86 -10.93 11.24
N GLN A 161 20.78 -10.04 11.63
CA GLN A 161 21.67 -10.28 12.76
C GLN A 161 20.92 -10.35 14.09
N ASN A 162 19.97 -9.44 14.33
CA ASN A 162 19.16 -9.42 15.54
C ASN A 162 18.30 -10.68 15.63
N MET A 163 17.66 -11.10 14.52
CA MET A 163 16.91 -12.36 14.47
C MET A 163 17.76 -13.56 14.93
N LEU A 164 19.01 -13.66 14.47
CA LEU A 164 19.92 -14.75 14.84
C LEU A 164 20.46 -14.65 16.26
N THR A 165 20.68 -13.42 16.75
CA THR A 165 21.28 -13.15 18.06
C THR A 165 20.23 -13.26 19.17
N ASP A 166 19.13 -12.53 19.00
CA ASP A 166 18.08 -12.35 20.01
C ASP A 166 17.04 -13.47 19.94
N ARG A 167 17.01 -14.23 18.83
CA ARG A 167 16.07 -15.34 18.59
C ARG A 167 14.61 -14.89 18.56
N GLU A 168 14.38 -13.73 17.96
CA GLU A 168 13.06 -13.14 17.79
C GLU A 168 12.77 -12.86 16.32
N ASN A 169 11.49 -12.99 15.93
CA ASN A 169 11.03 -12.59 14.61
C ASN A 169 11.19 -11.08 14.43
N GLN A 170 11.48 -10.65 13.21
CA GLN A 170 11.70 -9.25 12.91
C GLN A 170 10.66 -8.74 11.92
N SER A 171 10.49 -7.43 11.85
CA SER A 171 9.68 -6.81 10.81
C SER A 171 10.33 -5.55 10.26
N ILE A 172 10.18 -5.33 8.96
CA ILE A 172 10.60 -4.13 8.25
C ILE A 172 9.34 -3.51 7.66
N LEU A 173 8.96 -2.34 8.18
CA LEU A 173 7.81 -1.58 7.71
C LEU A 173 8.28 -0.58 6.64
N ILE A 174 7.79 -0.74 5.41
CA ILE A 174 8.10 0.16 4.29
C ILE A 174 6.86 1.00 4.01
N THR A 175 6.87 2.24 4.48
CA THR A 175 5.76 3.19 4.32
C THR A 175 6.13 4.29 3.33
N GLY A 176 5.12 5.04 2.89
CA GLY A 176 5.29 6.16 1.97
C GLY A 176 4.07 6.35 1.10
N GLU A 177 3.91 7.57 0.59
CA GLU A 177 2.87 7.86 -0.39
C GLU A 177 3.05 7.03 -1.67
N SER A 178 2.04 7.10 -2.52
CA SER A 178 2.11 6.51 -3.84
C SER A 178 3.21 7.20 -4.67
N GLY A 179 4.02 6.43 -5.39
CA GLY A 179 5.20 6.94 -6.12
C GLY A 179 6.50 7.05 -5.32
N ALA A 180 6.48 6.83 -3.99
CA ALA A 180 7.68 6.90 -3.14
C ALA A 180 8.72 5.79 -3.39
N GLY A 181 8.40 4.77 -4.19
CA GLY A 181 9.32 3.65 -4.48
C GLY A 181 9.29 2.51 -3.46
N LYS A 182 8.19 2.34 -2.71
CA LYS A 182 8.00 1.26 -1.72
C LYS A 182 8.27 -0.13 -2.31
N THR A 183 7.54 -0.49 -3.37
CA THR A 183 7.63 -1.81 -4.02
C THR A 183 9.04 -2.13 -4.52
N VAL A 184 9.77 -1.12 -5.01
CA VAL A 184 11.17 -1.30 -5.43
C VAL A 184 12.04 -1.64 -4.22
N ASN A 185 11.92 -0.88 -3.13
CA ASN A 185 12.64 -1.16 -1.88
C ASN A 185 12.27 -2.53 -1.30
N THR A 186 10.98 -2.91 -1.28
CA THR A 186 10.50 -4.25 -0.89
C THR A 186 11.21 -5.35 -1.71
N LYS A 187 11.25 -5.21 -3.04
CA LYS A 187 11.96 -6.14 -3.94
C LYS A 187 13.45 -6.24 -3.59
N ARG A 188 14.11 -5.12 -3.29
CA ARG A 188 15.54 -5.10 -2.92
C ARG A 188 15.83 -5.72 -1.56
N VAL A 189 14.94 -5.53 -0.57
CA VAL A 189 15.04 -6.19 0.74
C VAL A 189 14.94 -7.71 0.60
N ILE A 190 13.98 -8.21 -0.17
CA ILE A 190 13.82 -9.64 -0.44
C ILE A 190 15.07 -10.20 -1.14
N GLN A 191 15.55 -9.51 -2.17
CA GLN A 191 16.77 -9.90 -2.90
C GLN A 191 18.01 -9.93 -1.99
N TYR A 192 18.09 -9.02 -1.02
CA TYR A 192 19.17 -9.01 -0.04
C TYR A 192 19.16 -10.29 0.82
N PHE A 193 18.01 -10.62 1.41
CA PHE A 193 17.86 -11.82 2.24
C PHE A 193 18.14 -13.12 1.48
N ALA A 194 17.60 -13.21 0.27
CA ALA A 194 17.89 -14.29 -0.67
C ALA A 194 19.41 -14.44 -0.90
N SER A 195 20.08 -13.35 -1.27
CA SER A 195 21.52 -13.34 -1.56
C SER A 195 22.38 -13.77 -0.37
N ILE A 196 22.11 -13.25 0.83
CA ILE A 196 22.93 -13.56 2.01
C ILE A 196 22.72 -14.99 2.53
N ALA A 197 21.49 -15.51 2.38
CA ALA A 197 21.11 -16.85 2.81
C ALA A 197 21.61 -17.94 1.85
N ALA A 198 21.73 -17.64 0.54
CA ALA A 198 22.23 -18.58 -0.48
C ALA A 198 23.74 -18.84 -0.45
N ILE A 199 24.53 -17.97 0.20
CA ILE A 199 26.01 -18.03 0.19
C ILE A 199 26.56 -19.29 0.89
N GLY A 200 25.74 -20.03 1.64
CA GLY A 200 26.10 -21.33 2.20
C GLY A 200 26.19 -22.49 1.19
N ASP A 201 25.49 -22.40 0.04
CA ASP A 201 25.38 -23.52 -0.93
C ASP A 201 26.14 -23.28 -2.24
N ARG A 202 26.43 -22.02 -2.62
CA ARG A 202 27.25 -21.71 -3.82
C ARG A 202 28.68 -22.25 -3.74
N LYS A 203 29.21 -22.56 -2.54
CA LYS A 203 30.49 -23.27 -2.41
C LYS A 203 30.44 -24.75 -2.82
N LYS A 204 29.25 -25.34 -3.01
CA LYS A 204 29.08 -26.75 -3.41
C LYS A 204 28.73 -26.95 -4.89
N GLU A 205 28.22 -25.94 -5.60
CA GLU A 205 27.83 -26.10 -7.02
C GLU A 205 28.96 -25.84 -8.03
N VAL A 206 29.99 -25.07 -7.67
CA VAL A 206 31.12 -24.77 -8.58
C VAL A 206 31.97 -26.01 -8.91
N THR A 207 31.76 -27.15 -8.23
CA THR A 207 32.46 -28.40 -8.53
C THR A 207 31.76 -29.31 -9.54
N ASN A 208 30.53 -29.01 -9.98
CA ASN A 208 29.74 -29.90 -10.86
C ASN A 208 29.09 -29.21 -12.07
N SER A 209 29.65 -28.12 -12.60
CA SER A 209 29.18 -27.50 -13.84
C SER A 209 29.69 -28.25 -15.08
N SER A 210 29.18 -29.47 -15.30
CA SER A 210 29.29 -30.26 -16.54
C SER A 210 28.06 -31.17 -16.69
N LYS A 211 26.87 -30.61 -16.85
CA LYS A 211 25.68 -31.20 -17.53
C LYS A 211 24.47 -30.28 -17.39
N VAL A 212 24.32 -29.38 -18.36
CA VAL A 212 23.00 -28.82 -18.68
C VAL A 212 22.27 -29.91 -19.46
N THR A 213 21.47 -30.72 -18.77
CA THR A 213 20.48 -31.58 -19.45
C THR A 213 19.18 -30.79 -19.60
N LEU A 214 18.80 -30.55 -20.86
CA LEU A 214 17.42 -30.28 -21.27
C LEU A 214 16.48 -31.25 -20.53
N PHE A 215 15.34 -30.76 -20.05
CA PHE A 215 14.33 -31.47 -19.23
C PHE A 215 14.60 -31.48 -17.71
N HIS A 216 14.60 -30.29 -17.10
CA HIS A 216 14.02 -30.09 -15.76
C HIS A 216 12.87 -29.08 -15.87
N PRO A 217 11.75 -29.25 -15.15
CA PRO A 217 10.63 -28.33 -15.25
C PRO A 217 11.04 -26.94 -14.78
N ILE A 218 10.36 -25.93 -15.32
CA ILE A 218 10.51 -24.48 -15.10
C ILE A 218 10.10 -24.11 -13.67
N GLN A 219 10.73 -24.68 -12.65
CA GLN A 219 10.62 -24.18 -11.28
C GLN A 219 11.90 -23.41 -11.00
N GLY A 220 11.79 -22.07 -11.02
CA GLY A 220 12.87 -21.17 -10.59
C GLY A 220 13.26 -21.42 -9.13
N THR A 221 14.34 -20.79 -8.67
CA THR A 221 14.73 -20.86 -7.25
C THR A 221 13.60 -20.28 -6.36
N LEU A 222 13.55 -20.61 -5.07
CA LEU A 222 12.58 -20.01 -4.14
C LEU A 222 12.67 -18.47 -4.15
N GLU A 223 13.86 -17.93 -4.40
CA GLU A 223 14.12 -16.50 -4.60
C GLU A 223 13.37 -15.96 -5.83
N ASP A 224 13.50 -16.65 -6.97
CA ASP A 224 12.80 -16.30 -8.19
C ASP A 224 11.29 -16.38 -7.97
N GLN A 225 10.79 -17.41 -7.30
CA GLN A 225 9.35 -17.57 -7.03
C GLN A 225 8.77 -16.41 -6.21
N ILE A 226 9.47 -15.94 -5.16
CA ILE A 226 9.03 -14.79 -4.37
C ILE A 226 8.98 -13.52 -5.23
N ILE A 227 9.96 -13.34 -6.12
CA ILE A 227 10.00 -12.17 -7.01
C ILE A 227 8.90 -12.26 -8.08
N GLN A 228 8.71 -13.44 -8.66
CA GLN A 228 7.72 -13.75 -9.70
C GLN A 228 6.28 -13.77 -9.18
N ALA A 229 6.06 -13.81 -7.87
CA ALA A 229 4.74 -13.57 -7.29
C ALA A 229 4.24 -12.14 -7.54
N ASN A 230 5.14 -11.17 -7.72
CA ASN A 230 4.75 -9.76 -7.82
C ASN A 230 3.93 -9.44 -9.08
N PRO A 231 4.31 -9.81 -10.32
CA PRO A 231 3.48 -9.53 -11.49
C PRO A 231 2.02 -10.00 -11.33
N ALA A 232 1.81 -11.22 -10.81
CA ALA A 232 0.46 -11.74 -10.56
C ALA A 232 -0.29 -10.93 -9.49
N LEU A 233 0.36 -10.56 -8.38
CA LEU A 233 -0.28 -9.75 -7.33
C LEU A 233 -0.50 -8.29 -7.76
N GLU A 234 0.43 -7.70 -8.52
CA GLU A 234 0.33 -6.33 -9.02
C GLU A 234 -0.77 -6.24 -10.08
N ALA A 235 -0.92 -7.22 -10.97
CA ALA A 235 -2.00 -7.24 -11.96
C ALA A 235 -3.40 -7.19 -11.31
N PHE A 236 -3.61 -7.91 -10.20
CA PHE A 236 -4.90 -8.03 -9.52
C PHE A 236 -5.06 -7.17 -8.27
N GLY A 237 -4.02 -6.46 -7.85
CA GLY A 237 -4.01 -5.70 -6.60
C GLY A 237 -3.48 -4.29 -6.74
N ASN A 238 -2.89 -3.93 -7.89
CA ASN A 238 -2.46 -2.57 -8.17
C ASN A 238 -3.32 -1.91 -9.25
N ALA A 239 -3.42 -0.59 -9.14
CA ALA A 239 -4.15 0.25 -10.09
C ALA A 239 -3.51 1.63 -10.22
N LYS A 240 -3.88 2.33 -11.29
CA LYS A 240 -3.53 3.74 -11.46
C LYS A 240 -4.44 4.62 -10.62
N THR A 241 -3.82 5.48 -9.83
CA THR A 241 -4.44 6.49 -8.97
C THR A 241 -4.07 7.90 -9.44
N LEU A 242 -4.57 8.93 -8.77
CA LEU A 242 -4.18 10.32 -9.04
C LEU A 242 -2.68 10.60 -8.89
N ARG A 243 -2.00 9.92 -7.96
CA ARG A 243 -0.59 10.21 -7.59
C ARG A 243 0.41 9.15 -8.08
N ASN A 244 -0.05 8.00 -8.54
CA ASN A 244 0.83 6.90 -8.95
C ASN A 244 0.13 5.98 -9.95
N ASP A 245 0.86 5.63 -10.98
CA ASP A 245 0.40 4.76 -12.07
C ASP A 245 0.31 3.28 -11.69
N ASN A 246 1.07 2.83 -10.69
CA ASN A 246 1.08 1.44 -10.20
C ASN A 246 0.99 1.40 -8.66
N SER A 247 -0.16 1.83 -8.11
CA SER A 247 -0.40 1.93 -6.66
C SER A 247 -0.97 0.62 -6.10
N SER A 248 -0.35 0.02 -5.09
CA SER A 248 -0.91 -1.12 -4.37
C SER A 248 -2.16 -0.74 -3.58
N ARG A 249 -3.27 -1.41 -3.88
CA ARG A 249 -4.60 -1.22 -3.24
C ARG A 249 -4.96 -2.39 -2.33
N PHE A 250 -3.92 -2.97 -1.73
CA PHE A 250 -3.96 -3.93 -0.64
C PHE A 250 -2.66 -3.76 0.16
N GLY A 251 -2.70 -4.06 1.46
CA GLY A 251 -1.52 -4.26 2.28
C GLY A 251 -0.94 -5.65 2.04
N LYS A 252 0.38 -5.73 1.92
CA LYS A 252 1.12 -6.96 1.67
C LYS A 252 2.14 -7.19 2.77
N PHE A 253 2.02 -8.31 3.49
CA PHE A 253 3.00 -8.72 4.49
C PHE A 253 3.68 -10.00 4.04
N ILE A 254 4.95 -9.89 3.64
CA ILE A 254 5.73 -11.02 3.15
C ILE A 254 6.58 -11.54 4.31
N ARG A 255 6.29 -12.76 4.78
CA ARG A 255 7.13 -13.45 5.77
C ARG A 255 8.18 -14.27 5.06
N ILE A 256 9.44 -13.94 5.29
CA ILE A 256 10.58 -14.71 4.81
C ILE A 256 11.04 -15.58 5.97
N HIS A 257 10.83 -16.89 5.87
CA HIS A 257 11.15 -17.84 6.93
C HIS A 257 12.59 -18.32 6.83
N PHE A 258 13.23 -18.41 7.99
CA PHE A 258 14.58 -18.91 8.16
C PHE A 258 14.59 -20.15 9.06
N GLY A 259 15.43 -21.11 8.69
CA GLY A 259 15.70 -22.29 9.51
C GLY A 259 16.65 -21.96 10.67
N ALA A 260 16.91 -22.94 11.54
CA ALA A 260 17.77 -22.78 12.72
C ALA A 260 19.21 -22.32 12.40
N THR A 261 19.69 -22.56 11.18
CA THR A 261 21.03 -22.15 10.71
C THR A 261 21.05 -20.77 10.05
N GLY A 262 19.93 -20.05 10.02
CA GLY A 262 19.80 -18.75 9.36
C GLY A 262 19.68 -18.83 7.83
N LYS A 263 19.49 -20.02 7.26
CA LYS A 263 19.21 -20.20 5.83
C LYS A 263 17.73 -20.01 5.51
N LEU A 264 17.44 -19.59 4.28
CA LEU A 264 16.09 -19.46 3.74
C LEU A 264 15.39 -20.82 3.79
N ALA A 265 14.24 -20.89 4.46
CA ALA A 265 13.44 -22.10 4.59
C ALA A 265 12.21 -22.05 3.67
N SER A 266 11.42 -20.98 3.72
CA SER A 266 10.20 -20.80 2.91
C SER A 266 9.80 -19.33 2.90
N ALA A 267 8.74 -18.98 2.17
CA ALA A 267 8.10 -17.69 2.29
C ALA A 267 6.57 -17.85 2.26
N ASP A 268 5.87 -16.87 2.82
CA ASP A 268 4.44 -16.73 2.61
C ASP A 268 4.05 -15.25 2.59
N ILE A 269 2.89 -14.99 2.01
CA ILE A 269 2.33 -13.67 1.79
C ILE A 269 0.96 -13.64 2.46
N GLU A 270 0.78 -12.67 3.35
CA GLU A 270 -0.51 -12.28 3.87
C GLU A 270 -0.94 -10.98 3.20
N THR A 271 -2.23 -10.89 2.88
CA THR A 271 -2.80 -9.69 2.26
C THR A 271 -3.90 -9.12 3.13
N TYR A 272 -4.03 -7.80 3.11
CA TYR A 272 -4.92 -7.03 3.96
C TYR A 272 -5.62 -5.96 3.13
N LEU A 273 -6.88 -5.66 3.47
CA LEU A 273 -7.58 -4.46 3.00
C LEU A 273 -7.53 -4.23 1.47
N LEU A 274 -7.86 -5.26 0.68
CA LEU A 274 -8.06 -5.08 -0.77
C LEU A 274 -9.19 -4.06 -0.99
N GLU A 275 -8.95 -3.03 -1.80
CA GLU A 275 -9.92 -1.99 -2.14
C GLU A 275 -11.00 -2.57 -3.10
N LYS A 276 -11.99 -3.26 -2.54
CA LYS A 276 -13.02 -3.96 -3.32
C LYS A 276 -13.85 -3.00 -4.17
N SER A 277 -14.10 -1.78 -3.69
CA SER A 277 -14.91 -0.80 -4.41
C SER A 277 -14.35 -0.47 -5.79
N ARG A 278 -13.01 -0.53 -5.96
CA ARG A 278 -12.34 -0.30 -7.24
C ARG A 278 -12.79 -1.23 -8.37
N VAL A 279 -13.20 -2.45 -8.03
CA VAL A 279 -13.68 -3.46 -9.00
C VAL A 279 -14.87 -2.96 -9.80
N ILE A 280 -15.72 -2.12 -9.21
CA ILE A 280 -16.97 -1.64 -9.81
C ILE A 280 -17.02 -0.12 -9.98
N PHE A 281 -16.03 0.61 -9.46
CA PHE A 281 -16.03 2.07 -9.44
C PHE A 281 -14.63 2.65 -9.64
N GLN A 282 -14.53 3.74 -10.39
CA GLN A 282 -13.30 4.52 -10.53
C GLN A 282 -13.59 6.01 -10.48
N LEU A 283 -12.66 6.79 -9.91
CA LEU A 283 -12.65 8.23 -10.10
C LEU A 283 -12.21 8.57 -11.53
N LYS A 284 -12.61 9.76 -12.01
CA LYS A 284 -12.39 10.21 -13.40
C LYS A 284 -10.94 10.09 -13.88
N ALA A 285 -9.98 10.34 -13.00
CA ALA A 285 -8.55 10.29 -13.30
C ALA A 285 -7.88 9.06 -12.68
N GLU A 286 -8.61 7.98 -12.44
CA GLU A 286 -8.10 6.70 -11.95
C GLU A 286 -8.47 5.56 -12.89
N ARG A 287 -7.84 4.40 -12.72
CA ARG A 287 -8.22 3.16 -13.41
C ARG A 287 -8.71 2.11 -12.41
N ASN A 288 -9.34 1.07 -12.96
CA ASN A 288 -9.53 -0.20 -12.26
C ASN A 288 -8.17 -0.95 -12.15
N TYR A 289 -8.16 -2.15 -11.59
CA TYR A 289 -6.98 -3.00 -11.51
C TYR A 289 -6.38 -3.31 -12.89
N HIS A 290 -5.04 -3.46 -12.95
CA HIS A 290 -4.31 -3.58 -14.21
C HIS A 290 -4.75 -4.77 -15.07
N ILE A 291 -5.13 -5.89 -14.45
CA ILE A 291 -5.51 -7.12 -15.15
C ILE A 291 -6.58 -6.89 -16.22
N PHE A 292 -7.56 -6.02 -15.98
CA PHE A 292 -8.62 -5.76 -16.96
C PHE A 292 -8.04 -5.19 -18.26
N TYR A 293 -7.16 -4.21 -18.15
CA TYR A 293 -6.53 -3.56 -19.31
C TYR A 293 -5.45 -4.42 -19.95
N GLN A 294 -4.73 -5.22 -19.14
CA GLN A 294 -3.80 -6.24 -19.65
C GLN A 294 -4.51 -7.25 -20.54
N ILE A 295 -5.66 -7.79 -20.12
CA ILE A 295 -6.46 -8.70 -20.95
C ILE A 295 -6.94 -8.00 -22.23
N LEU A 296 -7.45 -6.77 -22.11
CA LEU A 296 -7.96 -5.97 -23.24
C LEU A 296 -6.87 -5.48 -24.21
N SER A 297 -5.58 -5.60 -23.85
CA SER A 297 -4.44 -5.25 -24.72
C SER A 297 -4.39 -6.04 -26.02
N ASN A 298 -5.12 -7.16 -26.11
CA ASN A 298 -5.14 -8.09 -27.24
C ASN A 298 -3.77 -8.71 -27.55
N LYS A 299 -2.84 -8.72 -26.58
CA LYS A 299 -1.54 -9.38 -26.76
C LYS A 299 -1.67 -10.91 -26.82
N LYS A 300 -2.69 -11.46 -26.19
CA LYS A 300 -3.11 -12.87 -26.26
C LYS A 300 -4.57 -12.95 -26.76
N PRO A 301 -4.81 -12.90 -28.09
CA PRO A 301 -6.16 -12.82 -28.66
C PRO A 301 -7.08 -13.97 -28.25
N GLU A 302 -6.51 -15.14 -27.97
CA GLU A 302 -7.23 -16.31 -27.46
C GLU A 302 -7.95 -16.04 -26.13
N LEU A 303 -7.48 -15.07 -25.34
CA LEU A 303 -8.17 -14.65 -24.13
C LEU A 303 -9.45 -13.87 -24.46
N LEU A 304 -9.45 -12.99 -25.47
CA LEU A 304 -10.67 -12.25 -25.82
C LEU A 304 -11.77 -13.21 -26.30
N GLU A 305 -11.40 -14.19 -27.12
CA GLU A 305 -12.31 -15.25 -27.57
C GLU A 305 -12.82 -16.11 -26.41
N MET A 306 -11.93 -16.56 -25.52
CA MET A 306 -12.31 -17.38 -24.36
C MET A 306 -13.25 -16.64 -23.41
N LEU A 307 -13.06 -15.33 -23.25
CA LEU A 307 -13.79 -14.48 -22.31
C LEU A 307 -15.02 -13.80 -22.93
N LEU A 308 -15.26 -14.02 -24.22
CA LEU A 308 -16.38 -13.44 -24.97
C LEU A 308 -16.40 -11.91 -24.88
N ILE A 309 -15.21 -11.29 -24.93
CA ILE A 309 -15.03 -9.84 -24.80
C ILE A 309 -14.42 -9.22 -26.06
N THR A 310 -14.62 -7.93 -26.24
CA THR A 310 -13.94 -7.11 -27.24
C THR A 310 -12.63 -6.57 -26.65
N ASN A 311 -11.84 -5.86 -27.45
CA ASN A 311 -10.67 -5.12 -26.98
C ASN A 311 -10.99 -3.66 -26.63
N ASN A 312 -12.27 -3.24 -26.63
CA ASN A 312 -12.67 -1.88 -26.32
C ASN A 312 -13.08 -1.77 -24.84
N PRO A 313 -12.31 -1.07 -23.98
CA PRO A 313 -12.66 -0.96 -22.55
C PRO A 313 -14.00 -0.29 -22.29
N TYR A 314 -14.45 0.61 -23.17
CA TYR A 314 -15.72 1.32 -23.04
C TYR A 314 -16.95 0.44 -23.26
N ASP A 315 -16.76 -0.79 -23.74
CA ASP A 315 -17.85 -1.77 -23.80
C ASP A 315 -18.21 -2.29 -22.40
N TYR A 316 -17.40 -2.02 -21.37
CA TYR A 316 -17.53 -2.56 -20.02
C TYR A 316 -17.59 -1.44 -18.97
N SER A 317 -18.79 -1.23 -18.39
CA SER A 317 -19.05 -0.10 -17.49
C SER A 317 -18.18 -0.11 -16.22
N TYR A 318 -17.83 -1.28 -15.70
CA TYR A 318 -17.04 -1.42 -14.47
C TYR A 318 -15.56 -1.09 -14.64
N VAL A 319 -15.03 -0.94 -15.85
CA VAL A 319 -13.60 -0.70 -16.09
C VAL A 319 -13.32 0.59 -16.88
N SER A 320 -14.35 1.39 -17.16
CA SER A 320 -14.24 2.56 -18.06
C SER A 320 -14.88 3.84 -17.53
N GLN A 321 -15.08 3.96 -16.20
CA GLN A 321 -15.62 5.19 -15.58
C GLN A 321 -14.56 6.29 -15.46
N GLY A 322 -13.29 5.90 -15.40
CA GLY A 322 -12.14 6.79 -15.34
C GLY A 322 -11.26 6.69 -16.58
N GLU A 323 -9.95 6.66 -16.36
CA GLU A 323 -8.97 6.44 -17.42
C GLU A 323 -8.96 4.97 -17.85
N VAL A 324 -8.56 4.72 -19.10
CA VAL A 324 -8.43 3.36 -19.64
C VAL A 324 -7.01 3.04 -20.10
N THR A 325 -6.17 4.05 -20.33
CA THR A 325 -4.76 3.92 -20.70
C THR A 325 -3.87 4.73 -19.75
N VAL A 326 -2.60 4.36 -19.66
CA VAL A 326 -1.60 5.06 -18.83
C VAL A 326 -0.30 5.16 -19.62
N ALA A 327 0.25 6.36 -19.79
CA ALA A 327 1.40 6.58 -20.67
C ALA A 327 2.69 5.84 -20.24
N SER A 328 2.82 5.52 -18.95
CA SER A 328 3.99 4.86 -18.37
C SER A 328 3.90 3.34 -18.34
N ILE A 329 2.77 2.74 -18.73
CA ILE A 329 2.50 1.30 -18.63
C ILE A 329 2.17 0.75 -20.02
N ASP A 330 2.88 -0.31 -20.42
CA ASP A 330 2.50 -1.14 -21.57
C ASP A 330 1.72 -2.36 -21.08
N ASP A 331 0.39 -2.26 -21.09
CA ASP A 331 -0.51 -3.33 -20.67
C ASP A 331 -0.29 -4.64 -21.48
N SER A 332 0.31 -4.58 -22.68
CA SER A 332 0.63 -5.75 -23.50
C SER A 332 1.83 -6.53 -22.96
N GLU A 333 2.91 -5.83 -22.60
CA GLU A 333 4.09 -6.46 -22.00
C GLU A 333 3.77 -7.00 -20.61
N GLU A 334 2.98 -6.25 -19.83
CA GLU A 334 2.54 -6.66 -18.50
C GLU A 334 1.64 -7.90 -18.52
N LEU A 335 0.80 -8.08 -19.56
CA LEU A 335 0.03 -9.32 -19.72
C LEU A 335 0.94 -10.54 -19.86
N LEU A 336 2.03 -10.43 -20.63
CA LEU A 336 2.99 -11.53 -20.81
C LEU A 336 3.72 -11.85 -19.51
N ALA A 337 4.13 -10.83 -18.76
CA ALA A 337 4.75 -10.99 -17.45
C ALA A 337 3.80 -11.69 -16.46
N THR A 338 2.54 -11.27 -16.44
CA THR A 338 1.49 -11.86 -15.58
C THR A 338 1.20 -13.31 -15.96
N ASP A 339 1.04 -13.62 -17.25
CA ASP A 339 0.78 -14.98 -17.72
C ASP A 339 1.96 -15.92 -17.44
N SER A 340 3.19 -15.44 -17.65
CA SER A 340 4.41 -16.19 -17.31
C SER A 340 4.55 -16.39 -15.80
N ALA A 341 4.15 -15.41 -14.98
CA ALA A 341 4.19 -15.54 -13.52
C ALA A 341 3.27 -16.68 -13.05
N PHE A 342 2.05 -16.79 -13.60
CA PHE A 342 1.16 -17.93 -13.28
C PHE A 342 1.82 -19.28 -13.55
N ASP A 343 2.54 -19.41 -14.66
CA ASP A 343 3.21 -20.67 -15.02
C ASP A 343 4.37 -20.99 -14.05
N VAL A 344 5.20 -20.00 -13.69
CA VAL A 344 6.31 -20.17 -12.74
C VAL A 344 5.82 -20.50 -11.32
N LEU A 345 4.69 -19.92 -10.92
CA LEU A 345 4.05 -20.15 -9.62
C LEU A 345 3.27 -21.48 -9.56
N GLY A 346 3.28 -22.26 -10.65
CA GLY A 346 2.69 -23.59 -10.70
C GLY A 346 1.17 -23.61 -10.75
N PHE A 347 0.54 -22.56 -11.31
CA PHE A 347 -0.88 -22.60 -11.63
C PHE A 347 -1.10 -23.57 -12.78
N THR A 348 -2.10 -24.44 -12.66
CA THR A 348 -2.50 -25.30 -13.77
C THR A 348 -3.18 -24.48 -14.87
N ALA A 349 -3.22 -25.00 -16.10
CA ALA A 349 -3.95 -24.35 -17.19
C ALA A 349 -5.44 -24.16 -16.89
N GLU A 350 -6.07 -25.11 -16.17
CA GLU A 350 -7.48 -25.00 -15.73
C GLU A 350 -7.66 -23.88 -14.70
N GLU A 351 -6.75 -23.76 -13.74
CA GLU A 351 -6.75 -22.69 -12.74
C GLU A 351 -6.55 -21.32 -13.37
N LYS A 352 -5.53 -21.18 -14.24
CA LYS A 352 -5.23 -19.94 -14.96
C LYS A 352 -6.40 -19.51 -15.84
N ALA A 353 -6.99 -20.44 -16.59
CA ALA A 353 -8.20 -20.17 -17.36
C ALA A 353 -9.38 -19.79 -16.46
N GLY A 354 -9.53 -20.42 -15.30
CA GLY A 354 -10.56 -20.06 -14.31
C GLY A 354 -10.44 -18.63 -13.82
N VAL A 355 -9.23 -18.18 -13.49
CA VAL A 355 -8.95 -16.80 -13.06
C VAL A 355 -9.32 -15.79 -14.16
N TYR A 356 -8.89 -16.04 -15.39
CA TYR A 356 -9.26 -15.18 -16.52
C TYR A 356 -10.77 -15.18 -16.75
N LYS A 357 -11.44 -16.35 -16.73
CA LYS A 357 -12.90 -16.49 -16.90
C LYS A 357 -13.69 -15.70 -15.86
N LEU A 358 -13.30 -15.77 -14.59
CA LEU A 358 -13.95 -14.99 -13.53
C LEU A 358 -13.73 -13.49 -13.72
N THR A 359 -12.53 -13.08 -14.15
CA THR A 359 -12.23 -11.68 -14.46
C THR A 359 -13.08 -11.16 -15.62
N GLY A 360 -13.22 -11.95 -16.69
CA GLY A 360 -14.11 -11.64 -17.82
C GLY A 360 -15.59 -11.59 -17.43
N ALA A 361 -16.03 -12.53 -16.58
CA ALA A 361 -17.41 -12.57 -16.08
C ALA A 361 -17.79 -11.32 -15.28
N ILE A 362 -16.85 -10.78 -14.48
CA ILE A 362 -17.06 -9.52 -13.75
C ILE A 362 -17.28 -8.33 -14.69
N MET A 363 -16.60 -8.29 -15.85
CA MET A 363 -16.85 -7.24 -16.85
C MET A 363 -18.28 -7.34 -17.43
N HIS A 364 -18.75 -8.56 -17.73
CA HIS A 364 -20.13 -8.79 -18.19
C HIS A 364 -21.17 -8.49 -17.10
N PHE A 365 -20.88 -8.74 -15.82
CA PHE A 365 -21.76 -8.36 -14.71
C PHE A 365 -22.09 -6.87 -14.73
N GLY A 366 -21.11 -6.00 -14.99
CA GLY A 366 -21.32 -4.55 -15.08
C GLY A 366 -22.23 -4.10 -16.22
N ASN A 367 -22.48 -4.96 -17.21
CA ASN A 367 -23.27 -4.65 -18.38
C ASN A 367 -24.68 -5.22 -18.36
N MET A 368 -25.00 -6.12 -17.43
CA MET A 368 -26.35 -6.66 -17.29
C MET A 368 -27.35 -5.53 -17.08
N LYS A 369 -28.45 -5.52 -17.84
CA LYS A 369 -29.47 -4.48 -17.77
C LYS A 369 -30.76 -5.02 -17.17
N PHE A 370 -31.40 -4.19 -16.35
CA PHE A 370 -32.68 -4.47 -15.73
C PHE A 370 -33.60 -3.27 -15.87
N LYS A 371 -34.89 -3.57 -15.99
CA LYS A 371 -35.96 -2.57 -16.05
C LYS A 371 -37.04 -2.88 -15.03
N GLN A 372 -37.82 -1.86 -14.72
CA GLN A 372 -38.98 -2.03 -13.86
C GLN A 372 -40.11 -2.69 -14.65
N LYS A 373 -40.68 -3.75 -14.10
CA LYS A 373 -41.85 -4.43 -14.67
C LYS A 373 -43.05 -3.49 -14.66
N GLN A 374 -43.83 -3.51 -15.73
CA GLN A 374 -44.96 -2.58 -15.88
C GLN A 374 -45.96 -2.72 -14.72
N ARG A 375 -46.22 -1.60 -14.02
CA ARG A 375 -47.17 -1.49 -12.88
C ARG A 375 -46.76 -2.25 -11.60
N GLU A 376 -45.53 -2.73 -11.52
CA GLU A 376 -44.95 -3.34 -10.32
C GLU A 376 -43.65 -2.62 -9.94
N GLU A 377 -43.24 -2.62 -8.67
CA GLU A 377 -41.91 -2.08 -8.27
C GLU A 377 -40.77 -3.06 -8.54
N GLN A 378 -41.09 -4.24 -9.07
CA GLN A 378 -40.16 -5.33 -9.27
C GLN A 378 -39.31 -5.15 -10.53
N ALA A 379 -38.05 -5.59 -10.45
CA ALA A 379 -37.14 -5.66 -11.57
C ALA A 379 -37.40 -6.89 -12.45
N GLU A 380 -37.20 -6.73 -13.76
CA GLU A 380 -37.08 -7.81 -14.73
C GLU A 380 -35.84 -7.59 -15.63
N PRO A 381 -35.24 -8.66 -16.17
CA PRO A 381 -34.10 -8.54 -17.08
C PRO A 381 -34.47 -7.74 -18.35
N ASP A 382 -33.60 -6.82 -18.76
CA ASP A 382 -33.73 -6.05 -19.99
C ASP A 382 -32.74 -6.56 -21.05
N GLY A 383 -32.99 -7.79 -21.49
CA GLY A 383 -32.06 -8.58 -22.30
C GLY A 383 -31.28 -9.59 -21.46
N THR A 384 -30.69 -10.58 -22.13
CA THR A 384 -29.97 -11.68 -21.46
C THR A 384 -28.53 -11.82 -21.94
N GLU A 385 -28.08 -11.05 -22.93
CA GLU A 385 -26.78 -11.28 -23.59
C GLU A 385 -25.60 -11.33 -22.60
N ASP A 386 -25.41 -10.27 -21.79
CA ASP A 386 -24.32 -10.22 -20.80
C ASP A 386 -24.53 -11.23 -19.67
N ALA A 387 -25.78 -11.56 -19.35
CA ALA A 387 -26.09 -12.60 -18.38
C ALA A 387 -25.74 -14.01 -18.88
N ASP A 388 -25.99 -14.28 -20.16
CA ASP A 388 -25.67 -15.54 -20.83
C ASP A 388 -24.14 -15.72 -20.92
N LYS A 389 -23.42 -14.66 -21.34
CA LYS A 389 -21.94 -14.66 -21.36
C LYS A 389 -21.36 -14.89 -19.97
N SER A 390 -21.83 -14.13 -18.97
CA SER A 390 -21.31 -14.27 -17.62
C SER A 390 -21.64 -15.62 -16.99
N ALA A 391 -22.86 -16.13 -17.19
CA ALA A 391 -23.26 -17.45 -16.69
C ALA A 391 -22.43 -18.55 -17.35
N TYR A 392 -22.17 -18.46 -18.66
CA TYR A 392 -21.31 -19.40 -19.37
C TYR A 392 -19.89 -19.43 -18.80
N LEU A 393 -19.25 -18.27 -18.62
CA LEU A 393 -17.89 -18.17 -18.07
C LEU A 393 -17.81 -18.71 -16.64
N MET A 394 -18.84 -18.45 -15.84
CA MET A 394 -18.94 -18.91 -14.45
C MET A 394 -19.42 -20.36 -14.32
N GLY A 395 -19.81 -21.04 -15.41
CA GLY A 395 -20.32 -22.41 -15.36
C GLY A 395 -21.69 -22.54 -14.68
N LEU A 396 -22.59 -21.57 -14.93
CA LEU A 396 -23.92 -21.45 -14.35
C LEU A 396 -25.02 -21.53 -15.41
N ASN A 397 -26.27 -21.71 -14.97
CA ASN A 397 -27.44 -21.53 -15.82
C ASN A 397 -27.88 -20.05 -15.79
N SER A 398 -27.99 -19.42 -16.96
CA SER A 398 -28.36 -18.00 -17.09
C SER A 398 -29.76 -17.68 -16.54
N ALA A 399 -30.74 -18.54 -16.80
CA ALA A 399 -32.11 -18.33 -16.31
C ALA A 399 -32.18 -18.41 -14.78
N ASP A 400 -31.46 -19.35 -14.16
CA ASP A 400 -31.37 -19.47 -12.70
C ASP A 400 -30.64 -18.27 -12.08
N LEU A 401 -29.58 -17.77 -12.72
CA LEU A 401 -28.87 -16.57 -12.29
C LEU A 401 -29.80 -15.35 -12.29
N LEU A 402 -30.47 -15.07 -13.41
CA LEU A 402 -31.41 -13.94 -13.53
C LEU A 402 -32.58 -14.06 -12.56
N LYS A 403 -33.10 -15.28 -12.37
CA LYS A 403 -34.13 -15.55 -11.36
C LYS A 403 -33.63 -15.30 -9.95
N GLY A 404 -32.43 -15.75 -9.60
CA GLY A 404 -31.83 -15.53 -8.29
C GLY A 404 -31.57 -14.06 -7.99
N LEU A 405 -31.20 -13.27 -9.02
CA LEU A 405 -31.01 -11.83 -8.92
C LEU A 405 -32.34 -11.09 -8.69
N CYS A 406 -33.36 -11.34 -9.51
CA CYS A 406 -34.63 -10.61 -9.44
C CYS A 406 -35.58 -11.13 -8.33
N HIS A 407 -35.45 -12.40 -7.96
CA HIS A 407 -36.32 -13.12 -7.04
C HIS A 407 -35.52 -13.99 -6.05
N PRO A 408 -34.63 -13.41 -5.23
CA PRO A 408 -33.90 -14.16 -4.22
C PRO A 408 -34.83 -14.85 -3.22
N ARG A 409 -34.45 -16.06 -2.81
CA ARG A 409 -35.07 -16.79 -1.70
C ARG A 409 -34.34 -16.43 -0.42
N VAL A 410 -35.04 -15.77 0.50
CA VAL A 410 -34.50 -15.37 1.81
C VAL A 410 -35.06 -16.28 2.88
N LYS A 411 -34.20 -16.72 3.80
CA LYS A 411 -34.64 -17.52 4.96
C LYS A 411 -35.26 -16.59 6.00
N VAL A 412 -36.53 -16.80 6.32
CA VAL A 412 -37.26 -16.05 7.36
C VAL A 412 -37.71 -17.07 8.40
N GLY A 413 -37.04 -17.09 9.56
CA GLY A 413 -37.20 -18.15 10.55
C GLY A 413 -36.75 -19.51 10.00
N ASN A 414 -37.68 -20.46 9.88
CA ASN A 414 -37.41 -21.81 9.36
C ASN A 414 -37.80 -22.01 7.89
N GLU A 415 -38.41 -21.02 7.25
CA GLU A 415 -38.93 -21.12 5.87
C GLU A 415 -38.13 -20.25 4.89
N TYR A 416 -38.13 -20.63 3.61
CA TYR A 416 -37.56 -19.82 2.53
C TYR A 416 -38.67 -19.11 1.77
N VAL A 417 -38.65 -17.78 1.80
CA VAL A 417 -39.62 -16.93 1.12
C VAL A 417 -38.96 -16.27 -0.09
N THR A 418 -39.62 -16.33 -1.24
CA THR A 418 -39.19 -15.61 -2.44
C THR A 418 -39.50 -14.12 -2.28
N LYS A 419 -38.49 -13.27 -2.40
CA LYS A 419 -38.60 -11.82 -2.29
C LYS A 419 -38.32 -11.19 -3.65
N GLY A 420 -39.20 -10.31 -4.13
CA GLY A 420 -38.93 -9.49 -5.31
C GLY A 420 -37.95 -8.36 -4.98
N GLN A 421 -37.04 -8.05 -5.90
CA GLN A 421 -36.15 -6.90 -5.82
C GLN A 421 -36.56 -5.82 -6.82
N ASN A 422 -36.31 -4.55 -6.47
CA ASN A 422 -36.38 -3.45 -7.43
C ASN A 422 -35.08 -3.34 -8.24
N VAL A 423 -35.09 -2.52 -9.29
CA VAL A 423 -33.96 -2.40 -10.24
C VAL A 423 -32.65 -2.04 -9.54
N GLN A 424 -32.71 -1.07 -8.62
CA GLN A 424 -31.54 -0.59 -7.90
C GLN A 424 -30.96 -1.67 -6.97
N GLN A 425 -31.81 -2.43 -6.28
CA GLN A 425 -31.41 -3.56 -5.44
C GLN A 425 -30.71 -4.65 -6.25
N VAL A 426 -31.18 -4.93 -7.47
CA VAL A 426 -30.52 -5.90 -8.35
C VAL A 426 -29.12 -5.42 -8.75
N TYR A 427 -28.97 -4.16 -9.16
CA TYR A 427 -27.64 -3.59 -9.48
C TYR A 427 -26.70 -3.63 -8.28
N TYR A 428 -27.18 -3.29 -7.08
CA TYR A 428 -26.38 -3.42 -5.86
C TYR A 428 -25.96 -4.86 -5.58
N SER A 429 -26.88 -5.82 -5.75
CA SER A 429 -26.59 -7.25 -5.61
C SER A 429 -25.50 -7.69 -6.60
N ILE A 430 -25.55 -7.23 -7.86
CA ILE A 430 -24.54 -7.58 -8.87
C ILE A 430 -23.18 -6.97 -8.51
N GLY A 431 -23.16 -5.71 -8.07
CA GLY A 431 -21.93 -5.07 -7.60
C GLY A 431 -21.31 -5.79 -6.39
N ALA A 432 -22.12 -6.19 -5.42
CA ALA A 432 -21.66 -6.97 -4.25
C ALA A 432 -21.10 -8.33 -4.67
N LEU A 433 -21.78 -9.05 -5.57
CA LEU A 433 -21.31 -10.33 -6.09
C LEU A 433 -20.00 -10.18 -6.88
N ALA A 434 -19.87 -9.15 -7.73
CA ALA A 434 -18.65 -8.87 -8.47
C ALA A 434 -17.45 -8.64 -7.54
N LYS A 435 -17.62 -7.80 -6.51
CA LYS A 435 -16.61 -7.54 -5.48
C LYS A 435 -16.22 -8.81 -4.73
N ALA A 436 -17.20 -9.62 -4.32
CA ALA A 436 -16.96 -10.85 -3.58
C ALA A 436 -16.25 -11.93 -4.41
N VAL A 437 -16.62 -12.09 -5.69
CA VAL A 437 -15.92 -12.99 -6.61
C VAL A 437 -14.47 -12.53 -6.78
N TYR A 438 -14.23 -11.23 -7.00
CA TYR A 438 -12.88 -10.69 -7.16
C TYR A 438 -12.02 -10.87 -5.91
N GLU A 439 -12.54 -10.51 -4.74
CA GLU A 439 -11.84 -10.65 -3.46
C GLU A 439 -11.52 -12.12 -3.15
N LYS A 440 -12.51 -13.01 -3.24
CA LYS A 440 -12.29 -14.44 -2.97
C LYS A 440 -11.28 -15.03 -3.95
N MET A 441 -11.34 -14.63 -5.23
CA MET A 441 -10.37 -15.03 -6.24
C MET A 441 -8.96 -14.52 -5.90
N PHE A 442 -8.81 -13.25 -5.53
CA PHE A 442 -7.53 -12.67 -5.12
C PHE A 442 -6.94 -13.39 -3.90
N ASN A 443 -7.76 -13.61 -2.86
CA ASN A 443 -7.35 -14.34 -1.65
C ASN A 443 -6.95 -15.78 -1.98
N TRP A 444 -7.68 -16.45 -2.87
CA TRP A 444 -7.34 -17.79 -3.34
C TRP A 444 -6.02 -17.81 -4.14
N MET A 445 -5.78 -16.80 -4.99
CA MET A 445 -4.50 -16.65 -5.69
C MET A 445 -3.34 -16.54 -4.69
N VAL A 446 -3.50 -15.73 -3.63
CA VAL A 446 -2.50 -15.62 -2.56
C VAL A 446 -2.26 -16.96 -1.88
N VAL A 447 -3.31 -17.72 -1.55
CA VAL A 447 -3.16 -19.08 -1.00
C VAL A 447 -2.43 -20.01 -1.97
N ARG A 448 -2.74 -19.97 -3.27
CA ARG A 448 -2.05 -20.80 -4.27
C ARG A 448 -0.58 -20.40 -4.42
N ILE A 449 -0.27 -19.12 -4.37
CA ILE A 449 1.10 -18.60 -4.35
C ILE A 449 1.82 -19.11 -3.10
N ASN A 450 1.22 -19.02 -1.92
CA ASN A 450 1.82 -19.52 -0.68
C ASN A 450 2.12 -21.02 -0.74
N ASN A 451 1.22 -21.82 -1.35
CA ASN A 451 1.49 -23.24 -1.58
C ASN A 451 2.70 -23.49 -2.49
N SER A 452 2.99 -22.57 -3.42
CA SER A 452 4.18 -22.65 -4.29
C SER A 452 5.47 -22.22 -3.58
N LEU A 453 5.37 -21.31 -2.60
CA LEU A 453 6.48 -20.80 -1.79
C LEU A 453 6.80 -21.68 -0.56
N ASP A 454 5.89 -22.59 -0.22
CA ASP A 454 6.07 -23.53 0.88
C ASP A 454 7.13 -24.58 0.55
N THR A 455 7.95 -24.90 1.54
CA THR A 455 8.94 -25.98 1.44
C THR A 455 8.85 -26.88 2.66
N LYS A 456 9.37 -28.10 2.54
CA LYS A 456 9.44 -29.05 3.65
C LYS A 456 10.52 -28.72 4.68
N GLN A 457 11.24 -27.60 4.53
CA GLN A 457 12.28 -27.23 5.48
C GLN A 457 11.68 -26.73 6.80
N PRO A 458 12.31 -27.04 7.95
CA PRO A 458 11.83 -26.55 9.24
C PRO A 458 11.98 -25.03 9.32
N ARG A 459 10.92 -24.37 9.81
CA ARG A 459 10.85 -22.91 10.02
C ARG A 459 11.12 -22.62 11.50
N GLN A 460 12.03 -21.70 11.79
CA GLN A 460 12.35 -21.32 13.18
C GLN A 460 11.97 -19.87 13.46
N TYR A 461 12.40 -18.94 12.59
CA TYR A 461 12.11 -17.51 12.71
C TYR A 461 11.72 -16.95 11.35
N PHE A 462 11.14 -15.75 11.32
CA PHE A 462 10.90 -15.02 10.07
C PHE A 462 11.25 -13.54 10.19
N ILE A 463 11.51 -12.94 9.03
CA ILE A 463 11.54 -11.49 8.86
C ILE A 463 10.36 -11.10 7.98
N GLY A 464 9.44 -10.33 8.54
CA GLY A 464 8.25 -9.84 7.85
C GLY A 464 8.51 -8.50 7.16
N VAL A 465 8.20 -8.39 5.88
CA VAL A 465 8.27 -7.11 5.15
C VAL A 465 6.86 -6.62 4.89
N LEU A 466 6.47 -5.51 5.54
CA LEU A 466 5.18 -4.87 5.36
C LEU A 466 5.27 -3.78 4.28
N ASP A 467 4.55 -3.98 3.18
CA ASP A 467 4.35 -3.00 2.11
C ASP A 467 2.86 -2.60 2.12
N ILE A 468 2.58 -1.39 2.59
CA ILE A 468 1.23 -0.84 2.71
C ILE A 468 1.20 0.60 2.23
N ALA A 469 0.04 1.06 1.78
CA ALA A 469 -0.15 2.46 1.46
C ALA A 469 0.01 3.34 2.71
N GLY A 470 0.68 4.48 2.54
CA GLY A 470 0.79 5.50 3.58
C GLY A 470 -0.54 6.23 3.82
N PHE A 471 -0.50 7.20 4.74
CA PHE A 471 -1.61 8.09 5.03
C PHE A 471 -2.04 8.89 3.78
N GLU A 472 -3.34 8.98 3.51
CA GLU A 472 -3.91 9.62 2.32
C GLU A 472 -4.76 10.86 2.71
N ILE A 473 -4.39 12.03 2.17
CA ILE A 473 -5.17 13.27 2.28
C ILE A 473 -5.48 13.79 0.89
N PHE A 474 -6.74 13.67 0.48
CA PHE A 474 -7.25 14.15 -0.80
C PHE A 474 -8.28 15.27 -0.60
N ASP A 475 -8.68 15.92 -1.71
CA ASP A 475 -9.81 16.85 -1.70
C ASP A 475 -11.15 16.15 -1.47
N PHE A 476 -11.22 14.84 -1.74
CA PHE A 476 -12.37 13.99 -1.46
C PHE A 476 -11.90 12.72 -0.76
N ASN A 477 -12.22 12.58 0.53
CA ASN A 477 -11.87 11.40 1.34
C ASN A 477 -13.14 10.63 1.65
N SER A 478 -13.23 9.37 1.24
CA SER A 478 -14.38 8.50 1.51
C SER A 478 -14.03 7.42 2.55
N PHE A 479 -14.83 6.37 2.62
CA PHE A 479 -14.67 5.25 3.55
C PHE A 479 -13.30 4.58 3.41
N GLU A 480 -12.80 4.45 2.18
CA GLU A 480 -11.50 3.86 1.88
C GLU A 480 -10.36 4.66 2.51
N GLN A 481 -10.42 5.99 2.43
CA GLN A 481 -9.45 6.88 3.09
C GLN A 481 -9.53 6.75 4.62
N LEU A 482 -10.72 6.62 5.21
CA LEU A 482 -10.84 6.40 6.66
C LEU A 482 -10.15 5.10 7.06
N CYS A 483 -10.37 4.01 6.33
CA CYS A 483 -9.75 2.71 6.61
C CYS A 483 -8.21 2.77 6.55
N ILE A 484 -7.64 3.35 5.50
CA ILE A 484 -6.18 3.41 5.36
C ILE A 484 -5.55 4.40 6.34
N ASN A 485 -6.20 5.53 6.62
CA ASN A 485 -5.72 6.51 7.60
C ASN A 485 -5.79 5.94 9.02
N PHE A 486 -6.84 5.19 9.35
CA PHE A 486 -6.95 4.46 10.61
C PHE A 486 -5.82 3.43 10.78
N THR A 487 -5.52 2.66 9.73
CA THR A 487 -4.37 1.74 9.75
C THR A 487 -3.06 2.48 9.98
N ASN A 488 -2.83 3.61 9.29
CA ASN A 488 -1.62 4.41 9.47
C ASN A 488 -1.54 5.07 10.85
N GLU A 489 -2.67 5.47 11.46
CA GLU A 489 -2.72 5.96 12.85
C GLU A 489 -2.20 4.89 13.81
N LYS A 490 -2.63 3.64 13.65
CA LYS A 490 -2.16 2.49 14.45
C LYS A 490 -0.71 2.13 14.18
N LEU A 491 -0.26 2.18 12.93
CA LEU A 491 1.14 1.93 12.59
C LEU A 491 2.05 3.01 13.19
N GLN A 492 1.60 4.27 13.21
CA GLN A 492 2.32 5.36 13.85
C GLN A 492 2.35 5.18 15.38
N GLN A 493 1.25 4.74 15.99
CA GLN A 493 1.22 4.42 17.42
C GLN A 493 2.17 3.29 17.78
N PHE A 494 2.17 2.22 16.98
CA PHE A 494 3.11 1.11 17.13
C PHE A 494 4.56 1.60 17.06
N PHE A 495 4.87 2.48 16.09
CA PHE A 495 6.19 3.09 15.97
C PHE A 495 6.56 3.93 17.20
N ASN A 496 5.66 4.84 17.63
CA ASN A 496 5.91 5.71 18.78
C ASN A 496 6.20 4.88 20.04
N HIS A 497 5.41 3.83 20.26
CA HIS A 497 5.61 2.93 21.39
C HIS A 497 6.95 2.20 21.30
N HIS A 498 7.31 1.64 20.13
CA HIS A 498 8.58 0.93 19.97
C HIS A 498 9.80 1.84 20.13
N MET A 499 9.76 3.05 19.53
CA MET A 499 10.80 4.05 19.70
C MET A 499 11.00 4.41 21.17
N PHE A 500 9.89 4.58 21.90
CA PHE A 500 9.92 4.91 23.31
C PHE A 500 10.52 3.79 24.18
N VAL A 501 10.18 2.52 23.91
CA VAL A 501 10.77 1.38 24.61
C VAL A 501 12.30 1.35 24.41
N LEU A 502 12.77 1.55 23.17
CA LEU A 502 14.20 1.56 22.87
C LEU A 502 14.94 2.72 23.56
N GLU A 503 14.36 3.91 23.57
CA GLU A 503 14.93 5.07 24.28
C GLU A 503 15.06 4.80 25.78
N GLN A 504 14.05 4.20 26.41
CA GLN A 504 14.11 3.83 27.83
C GLN A 504 15.24 2.85 28.14
N GLU A 505 15.44 1.85 27.29
CA GLU A 505 16.52 0.88 27.46
C GLU A 505 17.89 1.57 27.39
N GLU A 506 18.07 2.54 26.50
CA GLU A 506 19.32 3.28 26.37
C GLU A 506 19.55 4.21 27.58
N TYR A 507 18.55 4.98 28.03
CA TYR A 507 18.67 5.79 29.25
C TYR A 507 19.04 4.95 30.47
N LYS A 508 18.40 3.79 30.63
CA LYS A 508 18.67 2.85 31.72
C LYS A 508 20.09 2.29 31.65
N LYS A 509 20.56 1.98 30.44
CA LYS A 509 21.92 1.46 30.18
C LYS A 509 22.99 2.51 30.45
N GLU A 510 22.73 3.77 30.11
CA GLU A 510 23.62 4.92 30.39
C GLU A 510 23.50 5.44 31.84
N GLY A 511 22.54 4.95 32.61
CA GLY A 511 22.35 5.32 34.02
C GLY A 511 21.78 6.73 34.21
N ILE A 512 21.00 7.22 33.24
CA ILE A 512 20.37 8.54 33.26
C ILE A 512 18.97 8.40 33.87
N GLU A 513 18.66 9.24 34.86
CA GLU A 513 17.33 9.33 35.46
C GLU A 513 16.39 10.06 34.49
N TRP A 514 15.30 9.39 34.10
CA TRP A 514 14.33 9.90 33.12
C TRP A 514 12.90 9.79 33.67
N GLU A 515 12.15 10.89 33.60
CA GLU A 515 10.74 10.91 33.98
C GLU A 515 9.86 10.31 32.89
N PHE A 516 8.94 9.43 33.28
CA PHE A 516 8.11 8.66 32.37
C PHE A 516 7.09 9.53 31.63
N ILE A 517 7.14 9.54 30.30
CA ILE A 517 6.14 10.15 29.40
C ILE A 517 5.77 9.11 28.34
N ASP A 518 4.56 8.55 28.38
CA ASP A 518 4.12 7.55 27.41
C ASP A 518 3.60 8.20 26.11
N PHE A 519 4.49 8.33 25.13
CA PHE A 519 4.15 8.78 23.77
C PHE A 519 3.25 7.81 22.99
N GLY A 520 3.03 6.59 23.51
CA GLY A 520 2.08 5.62 22.95
C GLY A 520 0.62 6.05 23.11
N MET A 521 0.32 6.96 24.04
CA MET A 521 -1.05 7.41 24.30
C MET A 521 -1.51 8.59 23.44
N ASP A 522 -0.60 9.33 22.79
CA ASP A 522 -0.92 10.55 22.04
C ASP A 522 -1.93 10.30 20.90
N LEU A 523 -1.89 9.09 20.34
CA LEU A 523 -2.71 8.67 19.20
C LEU A 523 -3.94 7.87 19.64
N GLN A 524 -3.98 7.43 20.90
CA GLN A 524 -5.01 6.54 21.41
C GLN A 524 -6.40 7.20 21.34
N ALA A 525 -6.50 8.51 21.55
CA ALA A 525 -7.76 9.23 21.48
C ALA A 525 -8.39 9.20 20.07
N CYS A 526 -7.57 9.33 19.02
CA CYS A 526 -8.05 9.21 17.63
C CYS A 526 -8.42 7.77 17.28
N ILE A 527 -7.61 6.81 17.72
CA ILE A 527 -7.85 5.37 17.51
C ILE A 527 -9.15 4.95 18.19
N ASP A 528 -9.35 5.34 19.45
CA ASP A 528 -10.53 5.02 20.24
C ASP A 528 -11.81 5.60 19.62
N LEU A 529 -11.74 6.84 19.14
CA LEU A 529 -12.84 7.48 18.41
C LEU A 529 -13.30 6.66 17.20
N ILE A 530 -12.38 5.95 16.54
CA ILE A 530 -12.71 5.16 15.35
C ILE A 530 -13.22 3.76 15.73
N GLU A 531 -12.55 3.04 16.63
CA GLU A 531 -12.76 1.60 16.82
C GLU A 531 -13.51 1.18 18.09
N LYS A 532 -13.56 2.01 19.13
CA LYS A 532 -14.21 1.61 20.39
C LYS A 532 -15.72 1.51 20.20
N PRO A 533 -16.42 0.82 21.12
CA PRO A 533 -17.88 0.87 21.18
C PRO A 533 -18.36 2.32 21.19
N MET A 534 -19.43 2.62 20.45
CA MET A 534 -19.93 3.99 20.21
C MET A 534 -18.95 4.90 19.44
N GLY A 535 -17.85 4.37 18.88
CA GLY A 535 -16.99 5.05 17.93
C GLY A 535 -17.54 5.02 16.51
N ILE A 536 -16.81 5.59 15.56
CA ILE A 536 -17.26 5.78 14.17
C ILE A 536 -17.64 4.47 13.49
N MET A 537 -16.78 3.44 13.59
CA MET A 537 -17.05 2.13 12.96
C MET A 537 -18.24 1.43 13.63
N SER A 538 -18.34 1.49 14.95
CA SER A 538 -19.46 0.91 15.71
C SER A 538 -20.80 1.57 15.34
N ILE A 539 -20.84 2.91 15.26
CA ILE A 539 -22.06 3.63 14.85
C ILE A 539 -22.42 3.31 13.38
N LEU A 540 -21.42 3.16 12.50
CA LEU A 540 -21.63 2.79 11.11
C LEU A 540 -22.24 1.39 10.99
N GLU A 541 -21.70 0.41 11.72
CA GLU A 541 -22.22 -0.97 11.76
C GLU A 541 -23.64 -1.03 12.31
N GLU A 542 -23.94 -0.31 13.39
CA GLU A 542 -25.29 -0.24 13.94
C GLU A 542 -26.28 0.36 12.93
N GLU A 543 -25.94 1.47 12.28
CA GLU A 543 -26.78 2.08 11.25
C GLU A 543 -26.99 1.16 10.04
N CYS A 544 -26.01 0.32 9.71
CA CYS A 544 -26.17 -0.71 8.69
C CYS A 544 -27.27 -1.73 9.02
N MET A 545 -27.57 -1.97 10.29
CA MET A 545 -28.62 -2.91 10.72
C MET A 545 -30.04 -2.32 10.61
N PHE A 546 -30.19 -0.99 10.53
CA PHE A 546 -31.49 -0.34 10.44
C PHE A 546 -31.96 -0.18 8.99
N PRO A 547 -33.09 -0.79 8.58
CA PRO A 547 -33.55 -0.76 7.18
C PRO A 547 -33.86 0.64 6.63
N LYS A 548 -34.16 1.61 7.50
CA LYS A 548 -34.50 3.00 7.15
C LYS A 548 -33.37 3.99 7.41
N ALA A 549 -32.19 3.52 7.85
CA ALA A 549 -31.04 4.40 8.00
C ALA A 549 -30.59 4.94 6.64
N SER A 550 -30.12 6.18 6.64
CA SER A 550 -29.50 6.85 5.50
C SER A 550 -28.18 7.47 5.94
N ASP A 551 -27.33 7.85 4.99
CA ASP A 551 -26.06 8.50 5.33
C ASP A 551 -26.25 9.76 6.20
N MET A 552 -27.40 10.44 6.07
CA MET A 552 -27.76 11.59 6.90
C MET A 552 -28.18 11.22 8.33
N THR A 553 -28.80 10.06 8.55
CA THR A 553 -29.09 9.58 9.92
C THR A 553 -27.80 9.14 10.61
N PHE A 554 -26.90 8.50 9.86
CA PHE A 554 -25.55 8.18 10.31
C PHE A 554 -24.77 9.46 10.71
N LYS A 555 -24.79 10.50 9.87
CA LYS A 555 -24.22 11.82 10.20
C LYS A 555 -24.75 12.36 11.52
N ALA A 556 -26.08 12.39 11.68
CA ALA A 556 -26.71 12.94 12.88
C ALA A 556 -26.23 12.21 14.14
N LYS A 557 -26.19 10.87 14.11
CA LYS A 557 -25.67 10.06 15.21
C LYS A 557 -24.20 10.34 15.53
N LEU A 558 -23.33 10.48 14.51
CA LEU A 558 -21.92 10.83 14.75
C LEU A 558 -21.81 12.17 15.49
N PHE A 559 -22.56 13.17 15.05
CA PHE A 559 -22.54 14.50 15.66
C PHE A 559 -23.09 14.50 17.09
N ASP A 560 -24.20 13.82 17.34
CA ASP A 560 -24.80 13.73 18.67
C ASP A 560 -23.88 13.02 19.68
N ASN A 561 -23.11 12.03 19.23
CA ASN A 561 -22.21 11.26 20.09
C ASN A 561 -20.84 11.91 20.29
N HIS A 562 -20.28 12.61 19.30
CA HIS A 562 -18.88 13.04 19.34
C HIS A 562 -18.65 14.56 19.31
N LEU A 563 -19.53 15.37 18.72
CA LEU A 563 -19.28 16.80 18.59
C LEU A 563 -19.24 17.47 19.97
N GLY A 564 -18.12 18.13 20.29
CA GLY A 564 -17.90 18.78 21.59
C GLY A 564 -17.62 17.80 22.75
N LYS A 565 -17.56 16.50 22.48
CA LYS A 565 -17.27 15.43 23.45
C LYS A 565 -15.95 14.72 23.18
N SER A 566 -15.61 14.54 21.90
CA SER A 566 -14.37 13.89 21.44
C SER A 566 -13.45 14.94 20.81
N ALA A 567 -12.24 15.11 21.35
CA ALA A 567 -11.30 16.16 20.93
C ALA A 567 -10.87 16.05 19.46
N ASN A 568 -10.74 14.82 18.96
CA ASN A 568 -10.34 14.55 17.57
C ASN A 568 -11.49 14.68 16.56
N PHE A 569 -12.74 14.90 17.00
CA PHE A 569 -13.91 15.00 16.11
C PHE A 569 -14.30 16.47 15.87
N GLY A 570 -14.33 16.88 14.60
CA GLY A 570 -14.56 18.27 14.20
C GLY A 570 -15.64 18.44 13.14
N LYS A 571 -16.05 19.70 12.95
CA LYS A 571 -16.86 20.12 11.80
C LYS A 571 -15.96 20.31 10.57
N PRO A 572 -16.43 19.94 9.37
CA PRO A 572 -15.69 20.13 8.13
C PRO A 572 -15.41 21.60 7.85
N ARG A 573 -14.24 21.89 7.26
CA ARG A 573 -13.92 23.23 6.78
C ARG A 573 -14.67 23.49 5.48
N ASN A 574 -15.62 24.42 5.51
CA ASN A 574 -16.36 24.83 4.30
C ASN A 574 -15.45 25.66 3.38
N VAL A 575 -14.83 25.00 2.39
CA VAL A 575 -14.01 25.66 1.37
C VAL A 575 -14.79 25.72 0.05
N LYS A 576 -15.02 26.94 -0.48
CA LYS A 576 -15.68 27.12 -1.78
C LYS A 576 -14.89 26.39 -2.87
N GLY A 577 -15.58 25.56 -3.67
CA GLY A 577 -15.00 24.82 -4.79
C GLY A 577 -14.42 23.45 -4.44
N LYS A 578 -14.39 23.06 -3.16
CA LYS A 578 -14.07 21.69 -2.76
C LYS A 578 -15.33 20.80 -2.70
N PRO A 579 -15.18 19.48 -2.93
CA PRO A 579 -16.25 18.52 -2.71
C PRO A 579 -16.84 18.60 -1.29
N GLU A 580 -18.11 18.26 -1.14
CA GLU A 580 -18.79 18.26 0.16
C GLU A 580 -18.12 17.29 1.14
N ALA A 581 -17.96 17.72 2.39
CA ALA A 581 -17.51 16.89 3.51
C ALA A 581 -18.51 17.00 4.66
N HIS A 582 -18.57 15.96 5.51
CA HIS A 582 -19.60 15.81 6.53
C HIS A 582 -19.06 15.91 7.95
N PHE A 583 -17.83 15.46 8.20
CA PHE A 583 -17.10 15.60 9.46
C PHE A 583 -15.59 15.67 9.20
N SER A 584 -14.83 16.12 10.20
CA SER A 584 -13.36 16.08 10.15
C SER A 584 -12.81 15.26 11.30
N LEU A 585 -11.66 14.61 11.07
CA LEU A 585 -10.84 14.02 12.13
C LEU A 585 -9.49 14.70 12.21
N VAL A 586 -9.02 14.89 13.44
CA VAL A 586 -7.65 15.31 13.73
C VAL A 586 -6.80 14.05 13.93
N HIS A 587 -6.06 13.69 12.88
CA HIS A 587 -5.09 12.61 12.86
C HIS A 587 -3.68 13.16 13.15
N TYR A 588 -2.71 12.28 13.41
CA TYR A 588 -1.29 12.68 13.56
C TYR A 588 -0.73 13.44 12.35
N ALA A 589 -1.15 13.06 11.14
CA ALA A 589 -0.69 13.66 9.89
C ALA A 589 -1.43 14.97 9.54
N GLY A 590 -2.45 15.34 10.31
CA GLY A 590 -3.24 16.55 10.12
C GLY A 590 -4.75 16.31 10.12
N THR A 591 -5.51 17.38 9.84
CA THR A 591 -6.97 17.32 9.78
C THR A 591 -7.46 16.83 8.42
N VAL A 592 -8.27 15.77 8.41
CA VAL A 592 -8.86 15.19 7.20
C VAL A 592 -10.37 15.38 7.22
N ASP A 593 -10.90 15.89 6.11
CA ASP A 593 -12.34 16.11 5.89
C ASP A 593 -12.94 14.91 5.14
N TYR A 594 -13.91 14.22 5.74
CA TYR A 594 -14.51 12.98 5.22
C TYR A 594 -15.91 13.17 4.66
N ASN A 595 -16.19 12.55 3.51
CA ASN A 595 -17.50 12.45 2.89
C ASN A 595 -18.11 11.06 3.16
N ILE A 596 -19.29 11.04 3.80
CA ILE A 596 -19.97 9.81 4.23
C ILE A 596 -20.94 9.21 3.19
N ILE A 597 -21.10 9.84 2.03
CA ILE A 597 -22.07 9.40 1.04
C ILE A 597 -21.70 8.00 0.55
N GLY A 598 -22.68 7.09 0.59
CA GLY A 598 -22.56 5.69 0.24
C GLY A 598 -21.87 4.82 1.30
N TRP A 599 -21.53 5.34 2.50
CA TRP A 599 -20.84 4.53 3.51
C TRP A 599 -21.68 3.37 4.01
N LEU A 600 -22.98 3.59 4.25
CA LEU A 600 -23.87 2.51 4.67
C LEU A 600 -23.97 1.42 3.60
N GLU A 601 -24.01 1.81 2.32
CA GLU A 601 -24.06 0.85 1.21
C GLU A 601 -22.74 0.09 1.06
N LYS A 602 -21.61 0.80 1.13
CA LYS A 602 -20.27 0.22 1.08
C LYS A 602 -20.04 -0.79 2.21
N ASN A 603 -20.54 -0.49 3.41
CA ASN A 603 -20.31 -1.32 4.61
C ASN A 603 -21.31 -2.48 4.76
N LYS A 604 -22.52 -2.39 4.20
CA LYS A 604 -23.51 -3.49 4.26
C LYS A 604 -23.08 -4.73 3.46
N ASP A 605 -22.43 -4.51 2.32
CA ASP A 605 -22.04 -5.50 1.29
C ASP A 605 -22.86 -6.82 1.26
N PRO A 606 -24.22 -6.75 1.21
CA PRO A 606 -25.04 -7.93 1.45
C PRO A 606 -24.99 -8.84 0.22
N LEU A 607 -24.53 -10.08 0.41
CA LEU A 607 -24.51 -11.06 -0.66
C LEU A 607 -25.89 -11.67 -0.88
N ASN A 608 -26.23 -11.87 -2.16
CA ASN A 608 -27.43 -12.60 -2.52
C ASN A 608 -27.18 -14.11 -2.36
N GLU A 609 -27.59 -14.64 -1.21
CA GLU A 609 -27.43 -16.05 -0.84
C GLU A 609 -28.01 -17.04 -1.86
N THR A 610 -29.04 -16.63 -2.63
CA THR A 610 -29.58 -17.49 -3.69
C THR A 610 -28.57 -17.67 -4.82
N VAL A 611 -27.90 -16.59 -5.23
CA VAL A 611 -26.88 -16.62 -6.27
C VAL A 611 -25.58 -17.27 -5.74
N VAL A 612 -25.21 -17.03 -4.48
CA VAL A 612 -24.10 -17.74 -3.82
C VAL A 612 -24.32 -19.25 -3.83
N GLY A 613 -25.56 -19.71 -3.58
CA GLY A 613 -25.92 -21.13 -3.70
C GLY A 613 -25.78 -21.71 -5.12
N LEU A 614 -25.85 -20.87 -6.16
CA LEU A 614 -25.52 -21.27 -7.54
C LEU A 614 -24.00 -21.37 -7.72
N TYR A 615 -23.23 -20.40 -7.20
CA TYR A 615 -21.76 -20.42 -7.28
C TYR A 615 -21.17 -21.67 -6.62
N GLN A 616 -21.70 -22.08 -5.47
CA GLN A 616 -21.32 -23.31 -4.77
C GLN A 616 -21.50 -24.59 -5.61
N LYS A 617 -22.41 -24.57 -6.58
CA LYS A 617 -22.73 -25.70 -7.47
C LYS A 617 -22.23 -25.49 -8.90
N SER A 618 -21.38 -24.48 -9.10
CA SER A 618 -20.82 -24.13 -10.40
C SER A 618 -20.06 -25.29 -11.02
N ALA A 619 -20.19 -25.45 -12.35
CA ALA A 619 -19.35 -26.36 -13.12
C ALA A 619 -17.89 -25.87 -13.24
N LEU A 620 -17.65 -24.56 -13.05
CA LEU A 620 -16.31 -24.01 -12.92
C LEU A 620 -15.80 -24.29 -11.50
N LYS A 621 -14.95 -25.32 -11.38
CA LYS A 621 -14.42 -25.78 -10.08
C LYS A 621 -13.81 -24.66 -9.23
N LEU A 622 -13.13 -23.69 -9.87
CA LEU A 622 -12.57 -22.55 -9.16
C LEU A 622 -13.67 -21.77 -8.43
N LEU A 623 -14.74 -21.37 -9.11
CA LEU A 623 -15.84 -20.62 -8.50
C LEU A 623 -16.51 -21.40 -7.35
N ALA A 624 -16.75 -22.70 -7.55
CA ALA A 624 -17.31 -23.55 -6.51
C ALA A 624 -16.40 -23.61 -5.27
N ASN A 625 -15.08 -23.69 -5.47
CA ASN A 625 -14.09 -23.66 -4.39
C ASN A 625 -14.13 -22.32 -3.62
N LEU A 626 -14.16 -21.19 -4.33
CA LEU A 626 -14.20 -19.85 -3.72
C LEU A 626 -15.37 -19.63 -2.74
N PHE A 627 -16.50 -20.30 -2.99
CA PHE A 627 -17.73 -20.18 -2.20
C PHE A 627 -18.09 -21.44 -1.39
N SER A 628 -17.17 -22.41 -1.30
CA SER A 628 -17.37 -23.66 -0.55
C SER A 628 -17.48 -23.47 0.97
N ASN A 629 -16.93 -22.36 1.49
CA ASN A 629 -16.95 -21.97 2.90
C ASN A 629 -17.80 -20.72 3.13
#